data_AF-A0A1H3NC31-F1
#
_entry.id   AF-A0A1H3NC31-F1
#
_cell.length_a   1.000
_cell.length_b   1.000
_cell.length_c   1.000
_cell.angle_alpha   90.00
_cell.angle_beta   90.00
_cell.angle_gamma   90.00
#
_symmetry.space_group_name_H-M   'P 1'
#
loop_
_entity.id
_entity.type
_entity.pdbx_description
1 polymer ?
#
loop_
_entity_poly.entity_id
_entity_poly.type
_entity_poly.pdbx_seq_one_letter_code
_entity_poly.pdbx_strand_id
1 'polypeptide(L)'
;MKEIITEKQEITNKDSLRRRHAGNYTPIENGERYLLPYEVHLRNQLPEFVERLSDYDFLKLSTQFSELTFSGLQKELECLDDLDSGTGFWKNFNESALNKYLNSILGTTKRKKGWKQVYIKKDKETDAEKPHHNDMLRCIYLLAHLHKASPSFISQLAKVNDVWSTDLRVYYPRKDFTFSEEYAGYLSELYANMLFHQPDRIRRLIKCLDVCIEKLINCADSKWISLFLKDRTEDTDPPSLKILKYNQIASITHFTVLNKYLQGKVTGPFNPTSFAKLEANEKDPSGLQIIATAQQYKLVAALCMKLPLPNPLRKENGNWVSEGADPISCQDMDICIEIVANSLAADALNQLIIKSDGTKSGKRDTSLSAAIKKLAEQNPQTIEEILEIDSPDFASIPELYSHYLRKRSEYALAKARSLGDLERSVLGSMPLTPQAVIESMQPNPNTEKVLEYIRGNNLDKISDDIECLERDLKMMRLRERAEPIEVGLIYQFVKPCLPSRIE
;
A
#
# COMPACT_ATOMS: atom_id res chain seq x y z
N MET A 1 37.98 25.50 2.58
CA MET A 1 37.08 24.55 3.27
C MET A 1 36.11 24.02 2.24
N LYS A 2 35.89 22.70 2.15
CA LYS A 2 34.73 22.19 1.39
C LYS A 2 33.49 22.63 2.14
N GLU A 3 32.55 23.23 1.42
CA GLU A 3 31.22 23.55 1.96
C GLU A 3 30.55 22.23 2.32
N ILE A 4 30.22 22.03 3.59
CA ILE A 4 29.52 20.82 4.03
C ILE A 4 28.05 21.05 3.69
N ILE A 5 27.57 20.41 2.64
CA ILE A 5 26.15 20.42 2.27
C ILE A 5 25.46 19.38 3.15
N THR A 6 24.85 19.84 4.24
CA THR A 6 24.09 18.98 5.15
C THR A 6 22.76 18.57 4.49
N GLU A 7 22.39 17.29 4.60
CA GLU A 7 21.05 16.82 4.25
C GLU A 7 19.99 17.65 4.99
N LYS A 8 18.95 18.12 4.29
CA LYS A 8 17.85 18.87 4.91
C LYS A 8 17.09 17.91 5.84
N GLN A 9 17.35 17.96 7.14
CA GLN A 9 16.70 17.10 8.15
C GLN A 9 15.37 17.69 8.69
N GLU A 10 14.73 18.59 7.97
CA GLU A 10 13.45 19.18 8.36
C GLU A 10 12.28 18.23 8.01
N ILE A 11 12.15 17.12 8.72
CA ILE A 11 10.80 16.61 9.04
C ILE A 11 10.53 16.98 10.48
N THR A 12 9.98 18.18 10.66
CA THR A 12 9.39 18.63 11.91
C THR A 12 8.20 17.73 12.25
N ASN A 13 8.44 16.74 13.14
CA ASN A 13 7.50 15.76 13.72
C ASN A 13 7.17 14.51 12.85
N LYS A 14 8.00 13.47 13.00
CA LYS A 14 7.82 12.12 12.41
C LYS A 14 6.46 11.48 12.74
N ASP A 15 5.95 11.68 13.95
CA ASP A 15 4.66 11.15 14.36
C ASP A 15 3.49 11.85 13.65
N SER A 16 3.61 13.15 13.38
CA SER A 16 2.64 13.88 12.56
C SER A 16 2.64 13.35 11.13
N LEU A 17 3.83 13.16 10.52
CA LEU A 17 3.98 12.62 9.17
C LEU A 17 3.45 11.19 9.04
N ARG A 18 3.74 10.35 10.03
CA ARG A 18 3.18 9.01 10.16
C ARG A 18 1.66 9.07 10.26
N ARG A 19 1.09 9.86 11.18
CA ARG A 19 -0.37 9.92 11.41
C ARG A 19 -1.16 10.47 10.23
N ARG A 20 -0.62 11.44 9.48
CA ARG A 20 -1.33 11.98 8.30
C ARG A 20 -1.39 11.02 7.12
N HIS A 21 -0.36 10.16 6.96
CA HIS A 21 -0.29 9.14 5.92
C HIS A 21 -0.68 7.73 6.41
N ALA A 22 -1.00 7.58 7.70
CA ALA A 22 -1.53 6.37 8.29
C ALA A 22 -3.06 6.39 8.25
N GLY A 23 -3.66 5.21 8.07
CA GLY A 23 -5.09 5.00 8.18
C GLY A 23 -5.70 4.29 6.98
N ASN A 24 -6.86 3.67 7.22
CA ASN A 24 -7.75 3.23 6.17
C ASN A 24 -8.38 4.45 5.52
N TYR A 25 -8.37 4.40 4.19
CA TYR A 25 -8.97 5.37 3.32
C TYR A 25 -10.43 5.69 3.67
N THR A 26 -10.81 6.96 3.68
CA THR A 26 -12.21 7.37 3.83
C THR A 26 -12.92 7.20 2.49
N PRO A 27 -14.03 6.45 2.40
CA PRO A 27 -14.82 6.38 1.18
C PRO A 27 -15.37 7.74 0.79
N ILE A 28 -15.12 8.20 -0.45
CA ILE A 28 -15.95 9.29 -1.00
C ILE A 28 -17.18 8.65 -1.59
N GLU A 29 -18.32 9.26 -1.34
CA GLU A 29 -19.55 8.95 -2.05
C GLU A 29 -19.36 8.95 -3.57
N ASN A 30 -18.44 9.73 -4.17
CA ASN A 30 -18.31 10.02 -5.62
C ASN A 30 -17.32 9.14 -6.42
N GLY A 31 -17.19 7.86 -6.11
CA GLY A 31 -16.44 6.92 -6.96
C GLY A 31 -14.91 7.02 -6.96
N GLU A 32 -14.32 7.98 -6.25
CA GLU A 32 -13.04 7.75 -5.56
C GLU A 32 -13.40 6.95 -4.30
N ARG A 33 -13.25 5.63 -4.32
CA ARG A 33 -13.55 4.80 -3.16
C ARG A 33 -12.75 5.16 -1.91
N TYR A 34 -11.75 6.04 -2.02
CA TYR A 34 -10.70 6.24 -1.04
C TYR A 34 -10.05 7.64 -1.14
N LEU A 35 -10.20 8.50 -0.12
CA LEU A 35 -9.26 9.58 0.16
C LEU A 35 -8.30 9.15 1.26
N LEU A 36 -7.01 9.41 1.06
CA LEU A 36 -6.10 9.42 2.21
C LEU A 36 -6.56 10.56 3.16
N PRO A 37 -6.53 10.38 4.49
CA PRO A 37 -6.84 11.45 5.44
C PRO A 37 -6.11 12.77 5.14
N TYR A 38 -4.87 12.66 4.64
CA TYR A 38 -4.07 13.78 4.18
C TYR A 38 -4.66 14.51 2.96
N GLU A 39 -5.37 13.83 2.05
CA GLU A 39 -6.03 14.48 0.91
C GLU A 39 -7.27 15.28 1.31
N VAL A 40 -8.02 14.80 2.31
CA VAL A 40 -9.11 15.58 2.93
C VAL A 40 -8.54 16.84 3.55
N HIS A 41 -7.39 16.74 4.24
CA HIS A 41 -6.68 17.90 4.75
C HIS A 41 -6.21 18.83 3.62
N LEU A 42 -5.53 18.31 2.60
CA LEU A 42 -5.02 19.06 1.44
C LEU A 42 -6.11 19.83 0.68
N ARG A 43 -7.32 19.27 0.56
CA ARG A 43 -8.45 19.94 -0.11
C ARG A 43 -8.90 21.23 0.56
N ASN A 44 -8.67 21.35 1.86
CA ASN A 44 -9.00 22.53 2.65
C ASN A 44 -7.82 23.52 2.75
N GLN A 45 -6.71 23.22 2.07
CA GLN A 45 -5.52 24.06 2.08
C GLN A 45 -5.34 24.75 0.73
N LEU A 46 -4.82 25.98 0.76
CA LEU A 46 -4.48 26.72 -0.44
C LEU A 46 -3.36 25.99 -1.23
N PRO A 47 -3.27 26.11 -2.56
CA PRO A 47 -2.23 25.47 -3.37
C PRO A 47 -0.80 25.71 -2.85
N GLU A 48 -0.52 26.90 -2.31
CA GLU A 48 0.76 27.30 -1.71
C GLU A 48 1.08 26.54 -0.42
N PHE A 49 0.13 25.81 0.17
CA PHE A 49 0.39 24.90 1.28
C PHE A 49 1.30 23.75 0.84
N VAL A 50 1.08 23.19 -0.36
CA VAL A 50 1.93 22.12 -0.93
C VAL A 50 3.34 22.63 -1.18
N GLU A 51 3.47 23.87 -1.65
CA GLU A 51 4.76 24.53 -1.85
C GLU A 51 5.49 24.83 -0.54
N ARG A 52 4.77 24.88 0.58
CA ARG A 52 5.32 25.04 1.94
C ARG A 52 5.64 23.71 2.63
N LEU A 53 5.20 22.57 2.09
CA LEU A 53 5.38 21.24 2.69
C LEU A 53 6.73 20.59 2.33
N SER A 54 7.41 21.07 1.31
CA SER A 54 8.68 20.53 0.85
C SER A 54 9.72 21.63 0.76
N ASP A 55 10.81 21.51 1.53
CA ASP A 55 11.95 22.42 1.45
C ASP A 55 12.77 22.23 0.16
N TYR A 56 12.41 21.25 -0.66
CA TYR A 56 13.02 20.98 -1.95
C TYR A 56 12.36 21.82 -3.04
N ASP A 57 12.89 23.02 -3.26
CA ASP A 57 12.35 24.02 -4.20
C ASP A 57 12.21 23.48 -5.64
N PHE A 58 13.08 22.56 -6.06
CA PHE A 58 13.02 21.97 -7.40
C PHE A 58 11.88 20.93 -7.57
N LEU A 59 11.26 20.45 -6.49
CA LEU A 59 10.03 19.63 -6.54
C LEU A 59 8.76 20.48 -6.68
N LYS A 60 8.83 21.81 -6.48
CA LYS A 60 7.69 22.73 -6.56
C LYS A 60 7.31 23.02 -8.02
N LEU A 61 6.05 23.42 -8.24
CA LEU A 61 5.55 23.84 -9.55
C LEU A 61 6.27 25.13 -9.98
N SER A 62 7.19 25.00 -10.93
CA SER A 62 8.01 26.11 -11.41
C SER A 62 7.23 27.00 -12.37
N THR A 63 6.78 28.16 -11.89
CA THR A 63 6.68 29.36 -12.75
C THR A 63 7.72 30.43 -12.36
N GLN A 64 8.38 30.30 -11.20
CA GLN A 64 9.29 31.32 -10.67
C GLN A 64 10.76 30.90 -10.47
N PHE A 65 11.11 29.63 -10.73
CA PHE A 65 12.50 29.16 -10.59
C PHE A 65 13.09 28.68 -11.92
N SER A 66 14.38 28.98 -12.10
CA SER A 66 15.24 28.61 -13.22
C SER A 66 15.03 27.17 -13.71
N GLU A 67 15.09 26.95 -15.04
CA GLU A 67 15.05 25.62 -15.65
C GLU A 67 15.94 24.60 -14.89
N LEU A 68 15.33 23.49 -14.51
CA LEU A 68 16.01 22.39 -13.81
C LEU A 68 17.06 21.76 -14.75
N THR A 69 18.33 21.91 -14.39
CA THR A 69 19.44 21.28 -15.13
C THR A 69 19.86 19.99 -14.45
N PHE A 70 20.39 19.04 -15.24
CA PHE A 70 20.95 17.79 -14.67
C PHE A 70 22.11 18.08 -13.70
N SER A 71 22.93 19.10 -13.99
CA SER A 71 23.99 19.55 -13.09
C SER A 71 23.46 20.14 -11.78
N GLY A 72 22.35 20.90 -11.83
CA GLY A 72 21.71 21.43 -10.63
C GLY A 72 21.18 20.29 -9.74
N LEU A 73 20.56 19.28 -10.35
CA LEU A 73 20.13 18.08 -9.64
C LEU A 73 21.30 17.31 -9.01
N GLN A 74 22.43 17.16 -9.72
CA GLN A 74 23.61 16.52 -9.16
C GLN A 74 24.12 17.25 -7.91
N LYS A 75 24.19 18.59 -7.96
CA LYS A 75 24.60 19.42 -6.84
C LYS A 75 23.66 19.27 -5.63
N GLU A 76 22.34 19.25 -5.86
CA GLU A 76 21.34 18.98 -4.81
C GLU A 76 21.53 17.62 -4.15
N LEU A 77 21.91 16.59 -4.92
CA LEU A 77 22.10 15.22 -4.43
C LEU A 77 23.50 14.97 -3.84
N GLU A 78 24.41 15.95 -3.86
CA GLU A 78 25.77 15.80 -3.29
C GLU A 78 25.73 15.43 -1.81
N CYS A 79 24.74 15.91 -1.06
CA CYS A 79 24.56 15.60 0.37
C CYS A 79 24.30 14.11 0.64
N LEU A 80 23.85 13.34 -0.34
CA LEU A 80 23.59 11.90 -0.17
C LEU A 80 24.87 11.06 -0.18
N ASP A 81 26.03 11.65 -0.48
CA ASP A 81 27.31 10.94 -0.62
C ASP A 81 27.96 10.53 0.73
N ASP A 82 27.31 10.78 1.87
CA ASP A 82 27.89 10.52 3.18
C ASP A 82 27.95 9.03 3.55
N LEU A 83 29.16 8.47 3.43
CA LEU A 83 29.86 7.59 4.37
C LEU A 83 31.39 7.78 4.13
N ASP A 84 32.21 7.83 5.19
CA ASP A 84 33.69 7.97 5.23
C ASP A 84 34.51 7.07 4.27
N SER A 85 33.85 6.17 3.54
CA SER A 85 34.44 5.25 2.57
C SER A 85 34.48 5.76 1.13
N GLY A 86 33.85 6.91 0.82
CA GLY A 86 33.92 7.59 -0.50
C GLY A 86 33.50 6.74 -1.71
N THR A 87 32.77 5.64 -1.52
CA THR A 87 32.52 4.65 -2.60
C THR A 87 31.10 4.07 -2.64
N GLY A 88 30.14 4.57 -1.84
CA GLY A 88 28.87 3.86 -1.59
C GLY A 88 27.70 4.25 -2.51
N PHE A 89 27.28 5.52 -2.47
CA PHE A 89 26.00 5.95 -3.03
C PHE A 89 26.03 6.02 -4.57
N TRP A 90 26.88 6.86 -5.14
CA TRP A 90 26.97 7.04 -6.60
C TRP A 90 27.54 5.82 -7.35
N LYS A 91 28.29 4.96 -6.65
CA LYS A 91 28.76 3.68 -7.22
C LYS A 91 27.60 2.73 -7.48
N ASN A 92 26.54 2.76 -6.67
CA ASN A 92 25.38 1.89 -6.79
C ASN A 92 24.19 2.57 -7.49
N PHE A 93 24.07 3.89 -7.36
CA PHE A 93 23.17 4.75 -8.16
C PHE A 93 23.86 5.15 -9.48
N ASN A 94 24.34 4.15 -10.22
CA ASN A 94 25.05 4.35 -11.47
C ASN A 94 24.12 4.18 -12.69
N GLU A 95 24.57 4.68 -13.85
CA GLU A 95 23.81 4.63 -15.10
C GLU A 95 23.44 3.19 -15.49
N SER A 96 24.26 2.18 -15.18
CA SER A 96 23.94 0.77 -15.45
C SER A 96 22.78 0.25 -14.60
N ALA A 97 22.76 0.56 -13.30
CA ALA A 97 21.68 0.16 -12.39
C ALA A 97 20.36 0.86 -12.75
N LEU A 98 20.43 2.16 -13.03
CA LEU A 98 19.29 2.94 -13.51
C LEU A 98 18.77 2.42 -14.85
N ASN A 99 19.65 2.17 -15.83
CA ASN A 99 19.25 1.63 -17.13
C ASN A 99 18.59 0.26 -17.01
N LYS A 100 19.09 -0.63 -16.16
CA LYS A 100 18.54 -1.99 -16.01
C LYS A 100 17.06 -1.97 -15.59
N TYR A 101 16.69 -1.09 -14.66
CA TYR A 101 15.36 -1.08 -14.07
C TYR A 101 14.45 0.01 -14.64
N LEU A 102 14.96 1.23 -14.86
CA LEU A 102 14.19 2.34 -15.42
C LEU A 102 13.82 2.12 -16.88
N ASN A 103 14.65 1.46 -17.70
CA ASN A 103 14.25 1.22 -19.09
C ASN A 103 13.05 0.28 -19.19
N SER A 104 12.85 -0.59 -18.21
CA SER A 104 11.67 -1.44 -18.10
C SER A 104 10.45 -0.59 -17.70
N ILE A 105 10.56 0.17 -16.60
CA ILE A 105 9.48 1.02 -16.08
C ILE A 105 9.05 2.07 -17.11
N LEU A 106 10.00 2.70 -17.79
CA LEU A 106 9.75 3.79 -18.74
C LEU A 106 9.41 3.30 -20.15
N GLY A 107 9.50 2.00 -20.42
CA GLY A 107 9.25 1.41 -21.74
C GLY A 107 10.31 1.73 -22.79
N THR A 108 11.50 2.18 -22.40
CA THR A 108 12.56 2.62 -23.33
C THR A 108 13.47 1.49 -23.82
N THR A 109 13.27 0.26 -23.33
CA THR A 109 14.06 -0.93 -23.70
C THR A 109 14.04 -1.20 -25.22
N LYS A 110 12.89 -1.01 -25.89
CA LYS A 110 12.74 -1.26 -27.33
C LYS A 110 13.41 -0.19 -28.22
N ARG A 111 13.70 1.00 -27.69
CA ARG A 111 14.21 2.13 -28.47
C ARG A 111 15.73 2.17 -28.63
N LYS A 112 16.48 1.25 -28.00
CA LYS A 112 17.97 1.22 -27.92
C LYS A 112 18.65 2.52 -27.43
N LYS A 113 17.87 3.54 -27.06
CA LYS A 113 18.33 4.88 -26.67
C LYS A 113 18.40 5.06 -25.14
N GLY A 114 17.75 4.19 -24.35
CA GLY A 114 17.71 4.31 -22.89
C GLY A 114 16.98 5.57 -22.39
N TRP A 115 16.61 5.61 -21.12
CA TRP A 115 15.80 6.72 -20.58
C TRP A 115 16.48 8.09 -20.70
N LYS A 116 17.81 8.16 -20.51
CA LYS A 116 18.57 9.41 -20.53
C LYS A 116 18.49 10.10 -21.89
N GLN A 117 18.63 9.36 -22.99
CA GLN A 117 18.53 9.95 -24.33
C GLN A 117 17.09 10.29 -24.74
N VAL A 118 16.09 9.63 -24.13
CA VAL A 118 14.68 9.87 -24.42
C VAL A 118 14.18 11.12 -23.70
N TYR A 119 14.59 11.34 -22.46
CA TYR A 119 13.99 12.34 -21.59
C TYR A 119 14.91 13.49 -21.19
N ILE A 120 16.22 13.30 -21.13
CA ILE A 120 17.14 14.34 -20.65
C ILE A 120 17.64 15.19 -21.82
N LYS A 121 17.41 16.50 -21.73
CA LYS A 121 17.92 17.49 -22.68
C LYS A 121 19.45 17.59 -22.62
N LYS A 122 20.07 17.74 -23.77
CA LYS A 122 21.46 18.09 -24.02
C LYS A 122 21.48 19.36 -24.88
N ASP A 123 22.11 20.41 -24.37
CA ASP A 123 22.28 21.68 -25.06
C ASP A 123 20.97 22.19 -25.71
N LYS A 124 21.01 22.60 -26.99
CA LYS A 124 19.94 23.29 -27.75
C LYS A 124 18.64 22.48 -27.97
N GLU A 125 18.45 21.36 -27.29
CA GLU A 125 17.23 20.55 -27.39
C GLU A 125 16.01 21.28 -26.80
N THR A 126 14.92 21.28 -27.56
CA THR A 126 13.65 21.93 -27.22
C THR A 126 12.74 21.03 -26.38
N ASP A 127 11.67 21.59 -25.81
CA ASP A 127 10.62 20.80 -25.16
C ASP A 127 9.91 19.85 -26.12
N ALA A 128 9.80 20.19 -27.41
CA ALA A 128 9.24 19.28 -28.40
C ALA A 128 10.10 18.02 -28.59
N GLU A 129 11.42 18.17 -28.49
CA GLU A 129 12.37 17.05 -28.58
C GLU A 129 12.45 16.23 -27.29
N LYS A 130 12.19 16.86 -26.13
CA LYS A 130 12.28 16.27 -24.78
C LYS A 130 11.14 16.76 -23.86
N PRO A 131 9.88 16.34 -24.09
CA PRO A 131 8.68 16.92 -23.46
C PRO A 131 8.55 16.67 -21.95
N HIS A 132 9.41 15.84 -21.36
CA HIS A 132 9.34 15.46 -19.95
C HIS A 132 10.69 15.57 -19.22
N HIS A 133 11.59 16.45 -19.69
CA HIS A 133 12.90 16.64 -19.06
C HIS A 133 12.82 16.96 -17.57
N ASN A 134 12.02 17.97 -17.19
CA ASN A 134 11.87 18.36 -15.79
C ASN A 134 11.24 17.25 -14.93
N ASP A 135 10.24 16.55 -15.47
CA ASP A 135 9.60 15.42 -14.78
C ASP A 135 10.58 14.26 -14.54
N MET A 136 11.41 13.94 -15.53
CA MET A 136 12.47 12.94 -15.39
C MET A 136 13.50 13.33 -14.34
N LEU A 137 13.90 14.60 -14.26
CA LEU A 137 14.84 15.07 -13.22
C LEU A 137 14.24 14.93 -11.81
N ARG A 138 12.96 15.27 -11.62
CA ARG A 138 12.25 15.05 -10.35
C ARG A 138 12.16 13.56 -10.01
N CYS A 139 11.94 12.70 -11.00
CA CYS A 139 11.96 11.25 -10.81
C CYS A 139 13.33 10.74 -10.36
N ILE A 140 14.43 11.26 -10.93
CA ILE A 140 15.78 10.87 -10.52
C ILE A 140 16.05 11.29 -9.07
N TYR A 141 15.61 12.49 -8.68
CA TYR A 141 15.70 12.94 -7.29
C TYR A 141 15.02 11.96 -6.32
N LEU A 142 13.78 11.56 -6.63
CA LEU A 142 13.04 10.55 -5.87
C LEU A 142 13.83 9.25 -5.76
N LEU A 143 14.26 8.73 -6.90
CA LEU A 143 14.95 7.46 -7.00
C LEU A 143 16.29 7.47 -6.26
N ALA A 144 16.96 8.61 -6.22
CA ALA A 144 18.20 8.81 -5.46
C ALA A 144 17.94 8.66 -3.96
N HIS A 145 16.89 9.29 -3.43
CA HIS A 145 16.52 9.16 -2.02
C HIS A 145 16.03 7.74 -1.68
N LEU A 146 15.26 7.12 -2.58
CA LEU A 146 14.88 5.70 -2.49
C LEU A 146 16.10 4.78 -2.43
N HIS A 147 17.10 5.06 -3.27
CA HIS A 147 18.32 4.27 -3.32
C HIS A 147 19.17 4.42 -2.06
N LYS A 148 19.21 5.63 -1.47
CA LYS A 148 19.88 5.89 -0.19
C LYS A 148 19.21 5.11 0.94
N ALA A 149 17.88 5.09 0.97
CA ALA A 149 17.13 4.26 1.91
C ALA A 149 17.38 2.77 1.68
N SER A 150 17.38 2.32 0.42
CA SER A 150 17.65 0.94 0.07
C SER A 150 18.18 0.78 -1.36
N PRO A 151 19.39 0.20 -1.55
CA PRO A 151 19.93 -0.04 -2.89
C PRO A 151 19.05 -0.95 -3.78
N SER A 152 18.19 -1.76 -3.18
CA SER A 152 17.27 -2.66 -3.89
C SER A 152 15.96 -2.01 -4.34
N PHE A 153 15.63 -0.80 -3.89
CA PHE A 153 14.29 -0.24 -4.09
C PHE A 153 13.91 -0.08 -5.57
N ILE A 154 14.83 0.44 -6.39
CA ILE A 154 14.59 0.61 -7.84
C ILE A 154 14.38 -0.77 -8.50
N SER A 155 15.10 -1.79 -8.02
CA SER A 155 14.87 -3.16 -8.48
C SER A 155 13.50 -3.68 -8.06
N GLN A 156 13.02 -3.35 -6.86
CA GLN A 156 11.73 -3.78 -6.33
C GLN A 156 10.57 -3.11 -7.09
N LEU A 157 10.73 -1.86 -7.53
CA LEU A 157 9.75 -1.17 -8.39
C LEU A 157 9.64 -1.79 -9.79
N ALA A 158 10.75 -2.26 -10.36
CA ALA A 158 10.77 -2.87 -11.69
C ALA A 158 10.38 -4.36 -11.69
N LYS A 159 10.40 -5.02 -10.52
CA LYS A 159 10.08 -6.44 -10.39
C LYS A 159 8.60 -6.64 -10.10
N VAL A 160 8.10 -7.75 -10.62
CA VAL A 160 6.78 -8.30 -10.31
C VAL A 160 7.03 -9.42 -9.31
N ASN A 161 6.12 -9.63 -8.36
CA ASN A 161 6.23 -10.68 -7.37
C ASN A 161 7.51 -10.54 -6.53
N ASP A 162 7.80 -9.35 -6.03
CA ASP A 162 8.84 -9.14 -5.02
C ASP A 162 8.18 -9.01 -3.64
N VAL A 163 8.58 -9.87 -2.70
CA VAL A 163 8.07 -9.85 -1.31
C VAL A 163 8.53 -8.59 -0.55
N TRP A 164 9.27 -7.71 -1.20
CA TRP A 164 9.76 -6.46 -0.63
C TRP A 164 9.35 -5.21 -1.39
N SER A 165 8.50 -5.34 -2.42
CA SER A 165 7.88 -4.16 -3.03
C SER A 165 7.18 -3.35 -1.95
N THR A 166 7.33 -2.04 -2.01
CA THR A 166 6.75 -1.10 -1.05
C THR A 166 5.67 -0.31 -1.75
N ASP A 167 4.50 -0.18 -1.14
CA ASP A 167 3.46 0.73 -1.61
C ASP A 167 3.82 2.17 -1.21
N LEU A 168 4.00 3.06 -2.19
CA LEU A 168 4.35 4.46 -1.91
C LEU A 168 3.18 5.26 -1.31
N ARG A 169 1.94 4.76 -1.40
CA ARG A 169 0.73 5.40 -0.84
C ARG A 169 0.73 5.41 0.68
N VAL A 170 1.33 4.40 1.29
CA VAL A 170 1.20 4.15 2.71
C VAL A 170 2.53 4.33 3.38
N TYR A 171 2.50 5.03 4.51
CA TYR A 171 3.64 5.14 5.38
C TYR A 171 3.93 3.79 6.05
N TYR A 172 4.99 3.12 5.58
CA TYR A 172 5.51 1.92 6.24
C TYR A 172 6.95 2.17 6.70
N PRO A 173 7.21 2.29 8.01
CA PRO A 173 8.57 2.24 8.54
C PRO A 173 9.18 0.88 8.24
N ARG A 174 9.94 0.83 7.16
CA ARG A 174 10.81 -0.29 6.80
C ARG A 174 12.01 -0.30 7.74
N LYS A 175 11.78 -0.80 8.95
CA LYS A 175 12.78 -0.84 10.04
C LYS A 175 14.07 -1.57 9.68
N ASP A 176 14.08 -2.32 8.60
CA ASP A 176 15.25 -2.93 7.99
C ASP A 176 16.23 -1.92 7.37
N PHE A 177 15.86 -0.64 7.23
CA PHE A 177 16.75 0.42 6.74
C PHE A 177 17.13 1.42 7.84
N THR A 178 18.25 2.13 7.64
CA THR A 178 18.63 3.30 8.46
C THR A 178 17.88 4.51 7.88
N PHE A 179 17.29 5.37 8.72
CA PHE A 179 16.46 6.52 8.30
C PHE A 179 15.16 6.17 7.55
N SER A 180 14.68 4.93 7.65
CA SER A 180 13.50 4.44 6.93
C SER A 180 12.21 5.22 7.21
N GLU A 181 12.09 5.75 8.43
CA GLU A 181 10.91 6.44 8.90
C GLU A 181 10.78 7.83 8.25
N GLU A 182 11.88 8.54 8.07
CA GLU A 182 11.93 9.85 7.45
C GLU A 182 11.77 9.71 5.93
N TYR A 183 12.50 8.76 5.34
CA TYR A 183 12.43 8.51 3.91
C TYR A 183 11.05 8.00 3.49
N ALA A 184 10.42 7.04 4.20
CA ALA A 184 9.05 6.60 3.88
C ALA A 184 8.05 7.76 3.88
N GLY A 185 8.22 8.71 4.80
CA GLY A 185 7.42 9.93 4.86
C GLY A 185 7.60 10.82 3.63
N TYR A 186 8.84 11.12 3.26
CA TYR A 186 9.16 11.87 2.04
C TYR A 186 8.63 11.18 0.77
N LEU A 187 8.62 9.85 0.73
CA LEU A 187 8.07 9.08 -0.40
C LEU A 187 6.56 9.23 -0.52
N SER A 188 5.83 9.13 0.60
CA SER A 188 4.38 9.33 0.61
C SER A 188 4.02 10.78 0.28
N GLU A 189 4.82 11.76 0.71
CA GLU A 189 4.67 13.16 0.31
C GLU A 189 4.92 13.36 -1.18
N LEU A 190 5.98 12.77 -1.72
CA LEU A 190 6.27 12.92 -3.13
C LEU A 190 5.22 12.23 -4.01
N TYR A 191 4.72 11.07 -3.58
CA TYR A 191 3.58 10.41 -4.20
C TYR A 191 2.37 11.36 -4.24
N ALA A 192 2.03 11.96 -3.09
CA ALA A 192 0.92 12.90 -2.99
C ALA A 192 1.13 14.12 -3.90
N ASN A 193 2.33 14.70 -3.92
CA ASN A 193 2.68 15.85 -4.76
C ASN A 193 2.61 15.51 -6.26
N MET A 194 3.18 14.38 -6.68
CA MET A 194 3.15 13.93 -8.08
C MET A 194 1.72 13.72 -8.58
N LEU A 195 0.84 13.19 -7.73
CA LEU A 195 -0.59 12.99 -8.06
C LEU A 195 -1.44 14.26 -7.97
N PHE A 196 -1.13 15.16 -7.04
CA PHE A 196 -1.95 16.34 -6.76
C PHE A 196 -2.13 17.25 -7.98
N HIS A 197 -1.09 17.30 -8.84
CA HIS A 197 -1.06 18.11 -10.04
C HIS A 197 -1.63 17.43 -11.30
N GLN A 198 -2.11 16.19 -11.18
CA GLN A 198 -2.65 15.44 -12.32
C GLN A 198 -4.15 15.74 -12.54
N PRO A 199 -4.65 15.56 -13.77
CA PRO A 199 -6.09 15.59 -14.03
C PRO A 199 -6.84 14.60 -13.13
N ASP A 200 -8.05 14.97 -12.70
CA ASP A 200 -8.85 14.19 -11.76
C ASP A 200 -9.05 12.73 -12.20
N ARG A 201 -9.25 12.48 -13.50
CA ARG A 201 -9.39 11.13 -14.06
C ARG A 201 -8.15 10.26 -13.83
N ILE A 202 -6.96 10.83 -14.03
CA ILE A 202 -5.68 10.13 -13.86
C ILE A 202 -5.39 9.90 -12.39
N ARG A 203 -5.65 10.91 -11.55
CA ARG A 203 -5.52 10.78 -10.11
C ARG A 203 -6.42 9.66 -9.57
N ARG A 204 -7.69 9.63 -9.97
CA ARG A 204 -8.64 8.57 -9.60
C ARG A 204 -8.15 7.20 -10.04
N LEU A 205 -7.71 7.07 -11.30
CA LEU A 205 -7.21 5.80 -11.83
C LEU A 205 -6.01 5.27 -11.04
N ILE A 206 -4.94 6.06 -10.86
CA ILE A 206 -3.73 5.60 -10.17
C ILE A 206 -4.03 5.15 -8.75
N LYS A 207 -4.87 5.91 -8.02
CA LYS A 207 -5.25 5.57 -6.65
C LYS A 207 -6.03 4.25 -6.54
N CYS A 208 -6.86 3.96 -7.53
CA CYS A 208 -7.71 2.77 -7.57
C CYS A 208 -7.12 1.66 -8.43
N LEU A 209 -5.89 1.80 -8.93
CA LEU A 209 -5.33 0.91 -9.95
C LEU A 209 -5.20 -0.54 -9.43
N ASP A 210 -5.00 -0.70 -8.12
CA ASP A 210 -5.07 -1.98 -7.42
C ASP A 210 -6.43 -2.65 -7.50
N VAL A 211 -7.49 -1.93 -7.17
CA VAL A 211 -8.88 -2.39 -7.31
C VAL A 211 -9.20 -2.65 -8.78
N CYS A 212 -8.73 -1.80 -9.69
CA CYS A 212 -8.90 -2.00 -11.13
C CYS A 212 -8.31 -3.34 -11.54
N ILE A 213 -7.04 -3.56 -11.23
CA ILE A 213 -6.33 -4.80 -11.57
C ILE A 213 -7.04 -6.01 -10.95
N GLU A 214 -7.40 -5.95 -9.66
CA GLU A 214 -8.12 -7.06 -8.99
C GLU A 214 -9.45 -7.39 -9.67
N LYS A 215 -10.28 -6.38 -9.95
CA LYS A 215 -11.58 -6.59 -10.62
C LYS A 215 -11.41 -7.10 -12.04
N LEU A 216 -10.44 -6.57 -12.78
CA LEU A 216 -10.13 -7.05 -14.13
C LEU A 216 -9.64 -8.49 -14.10
N ILE A 217 -8.82 -8.88 -13.13
CA ILE A 217 -8.33 -10.26 -12.95
C ILE A 217 -9.51 -11.22 -12.73
N ASN A 218 -10.41 -10.86 -11.81
CA ASN A 218 -11.57 -11.68 -11.46
C ASN A 218 -12.57 -11.84 -12.61
N CYS A 219 -12.56 -10.93 -13.59
CA CYS A 219 -13.50 -10.94 -14.69
C CYS A 219 -12.83 -11.08 -16.08
N ALA A 220 -11.52 -11.40 -16.12
CA ALA A 220 -10.67 -11.40 -17.32
C ALA A 220 -11.11 -12.39 -18.41
N ASP A 221 -11.85 -13.43 -18.03
CA ASP A 221 -12.37 -14.47 -18.92
C ASP A 221 -13.75 -14.14 -19.48
N SER A 222 -14.39 -13.08 -18.99
CA SER A 222 -15.64 -12.62 -19.59
C SER A 222 -15.37 -12.15 -21.03
N LYS A 223 -16.30 -12.46 -21.94
CA LYS A 223 -16.16 -12.11 -23.37
C LYS A 223 -15.88 -10.61 -23.57
N TRP A 224 -16.50 -9.79 -22.73
CA TRP A 224 -16.37 -8.35 -22.80
C TRP A 224 -15.00 -7.85 -22.33
N ILE A 225 -14.50 -8.37 -21.20
CA ILE A 225 -13.22 -7.94 -20.64
C ILE A 225 -12.04 -8.54 -21.41
N SER A 226 -12.17 -9.79 -21.84
CA SER A 226 -11.12 -10.49 -22.58
C SER A 226 -10.74 -9.84 -23.91
N LEU A 227 -11.65 -9.05 -24.52
CA LEU A 227 -11.39 -8.32 -25.76
C LEU A 227 -10.57 -7.06 -25.50
N PHE A 228 -10.99 -6.18 -24.58
CA PHE A 228 -10.25 -4.95 -24.33
C PHE A 228 -8.87 -5.21 -23.71
N LEU A 229 -8.69 -6.31 -22.93
CA LEU A 229 -7.38 -6.68 -22.38
C LEU A 229 -6.32 -6.95 -23.47
N LYS A 230 -6.71 -7.07 -24.74
CA LYS A 230 -5.80 -7.22 -25.88
C LYS A 230 -5.41 -5.88 -26.53
N ASP A 231 -6.12 -4.80 -26.24
CA ASP A 231 -5.84 -3.48 -26.78
C ASP A 231 -4.51 -2.95 -26.25
N ARG A 232 -3.78 -2.22 -27.10
CA ARG A 232 -2.48 -1.62 -26.77
C ARG A 232 -2.42 -0.20 -27.32
N THR A 233 -1.82 0.71 -26.55
CA THR A 233 -1.53 2.08 -26.96
C THR A 233 -0.04 2.38 -26.75
N GLU A 234 0.45 3.43 -27.40
CA GLU A 234 1.78 3.93 -27.05
C GLU A 234 1.73 4.55 -25.65
N ASP A 235 2.57 4.06 -24.75
CA ASP A 235 2.67 4.59 -23.40
C ASP A 235 3.43 5.92 -23.40
N THR A 236 2.69 7.00 -23.64
CA THR A 236 3.16 8.39 -23.68
C THR A 236 3.10 9.09 -22.31
N ASP A 237 2.80 8.36 -21.23
CA ASP A 237 2.70 8.96 -19.89
C ASP A 237 4.05 9.60 -19.47
N PRO A 238 4.03 10.70 -18.69
CA PRO A 238 5.22 11.25 -18.05
C PRO A 238 5.95 10.19 -17.18
N PRO A 239 7.29 10.27 -17.05
CA PRO A 239 8.08 9.41 -16.19
C PRO A 239 7.53 9.19 -14.77
N SER A 240 7.05 10.25 -14.10
CA SER A 240 6.48 10.16 -12.75
C SER A 240 5.27 9.26 -12.72
N LEU A 241 4.32 9.46 -13.63
CA LEU A 241 3.13 8.61 -13.76
C LEU A 241 3.46 7.15 -14.08
N LYS A 242 4.49 6.90 -14.89
CA LYS A 242 4.97 5.53 -15.15
C LYS A 242 5.54 4.89 -13.90
N ILE A 243 6.33 5.61 -13.10
CA ILE A 243 6.83 5.11 -11.81
C ILE A 243 5.67 4.78 -10.88
N LEU A 244 4.67 5.66 -10.77
CA LEU A 244 3.49 5.42 -9.93
C LEU A 244 2.70 4.20 -10.41
N LYS A 245 2.45 4.08 -11.72
CA LYS A 245 1.78 2.91 -12.34
C LYS A 245 2.52 1.60 -12.02
N TYR A 246 3.84 1.58 -12.18
CA TYR A 246 4.65 0.39 -11.86
C TYR A 246 4.74 0.11 -10.37
N ASN A 247 4.71 1.14 -9.51
CA ASN A 247 4.63 0.95 -8.07
C ASN A 247 3.34 0.21 -7.67
N GLN A 248 2.21 0.55 -8.28
CA GLN A 248 0.94 -0.16 -8.04
C GLN A 248 1.00 -1.63 -8.52
N ILE A 249 1.57 -1.89 -9.70
CA ILE A 249 1.80 -3.26 -10.20
C ILE A 249 2.67 -4.06 -9.21
N ALA A 250 3.75 -3.46 -8.72
CA ALA A 250 4.65 -4.09 -7.76
C ALA A 250 3.92 -4.39 -6.43
N SER A 251 3.12 -3.44 -5.92
CA SER A 251 2.30 -3.59 -4.70
C SER A 251 1.28 -4.74 -4.80
N ILE A 252 0.57 -4.87 -5.92
CA ILE A 252 -0.45 -5.94 -6.06
C ILE A 252 0.21 -7.33 -6.15
N THR A 253 1.33 -7.41 -6.88
CA THR A 253 2.03 -8.69 -7.05
C THR A 253 2.85 -9.09 -5.83
N HIS A 254 3.17 -8.14 -4.95
CA HIS A 254 3.72 -8.42 -3.62
C HIS A 254 2.80 -9.33 -2.80
N PHE A 255 1.48 -9.05 -2.76
CA PHE A 255 0.52 -9.89 -2.03
C PHE A 255 0.43 -11.32 -2.58
N THR A 256 0.67 -11.50 -3.88
CA THR A 256 0.73 -12.86 -4.47
C THR A 256 1.88 -13.67 -3.86
N VAL A 257 3.03 -13.04 -3.62
CA VAL A 257 4.19 -13.70 -3.00
C VAL A 257 3.98 -13.90 -1.51
N LEU A 258 3.44 -12.89 -0.80
CA LEU A 258 3.09 -13.02 0.60
C LEU A 258 2.12 -14.19 0.81
N ASN A 259 1.08 -14.27 -0.01
CA ASN A 259 0.12 -15.36 0.04
C ASN A 259 0.80 -16.72 -0.16
N LYS A 260 1.62 -16.87 -1.21
CA LYS A 260 2.37 -18.10 -1.45
C LYS A 260 3.28 -18.47 -0.27
N TYR A 261 3.93 -17.48 0.35
CA TYR A 261 4.84 -17.70 1.47
C TYR A 261 4.12 -18.05 2.78
N LEU A 262 2.95 -17.45 3.01
CA LEU A 262 2.19 -17.57 4.26
C LEU A 262 1.13 -18.68 4.25
N GLN A 263 0.74 -19.20 3.08
CA GLN A 263 -0.31 -20.21 2.95
C GLN A 263 -0.10 -21.42 3.89
N GLY A 264 1.12 -21.94 3.98
CA GLY A 264 1.44 -23.08 4.85
C GLY A 264 1.55 -22.74 6.34
N LYS A 265 1.53 -21.45 6.71
CA LYS A 265 1.68 -20.96 8.09
C LYS A 265 0.34 -20.59 8.72
N VAL A 266 -0.61 -20.10 7.93
CA VAL A 266 -1.94 -19.67 8.42
C VAL A 266 -2.83 -20.83 8.89
N THR A 267 -2.54 -22.06 8.44
CA THR A 267 -3.34 -23.26 8.73
C THR A 267 -2.98 -23.94 10.06
N GLY A 268 -2.08 -23.36 10.86
CA GLY A 268 -1.60 -23.93 12.11
C GLY A 268 -2.74 -24.32 13.07
N PRO A 269 -2.62 -25.45 13.80
CA PRO A 269 -3.64 -25.88 14.74
C PRO A 269 -3.71 -24.93 15.95
N PHE A 270 -4.92 -24.74 16.48
CA PHE A 270 -5.18 -23.98 17.71
C PHE A 270 -6.39 -24.58 18.43
N ASN A 271 -6.44 -24.38 19.75
CA ASN A 271 -7.48 -24.92 20.64
C ASN A 271 -8.13 -23.78 21.44
N PRO A 272 -9.36 -23.96 21.96
CA PRO A 272 -10.05 -22.95 22.78
C PRO A 272 -9.33 -22.58 24.09
N THR A 273 -8.37 -23.40 24.54
CA THR A 273 -7.60 -23.17 25.76
C THR A 273 -6.23 -22.54 25.50
N SER A 274 -5.86 -22.27 24.25
CA SER A 274 -4.50 -21.80 23.90
C SER A 274 -4.18 -20.46 24.57
N PHE A 275 -5.14 -19.56 24.64
CA PHE A 275 -4.98 -18.26 25.30
C PHE A 275 -4.72 -18.41 26.80
N ALA A 276 -5.56 -19.17 27.50
CA ALA A 276 -5.39 -19.43 28.93
C ALA A 276 -4.06 -20.12 29.26
N LYS A 277 -3.55 -20.99 28.37
CA LYS A 277 -2.23 -21.60 28.51
C LYS A 277 -1.10 -20.57 28.36
N LEU A 278 -1.23 -19.61 27.45
CA LEU A 278 -0.27 -18.52 27.30
C LEU A 278 -0.24 -17.66 28.57
N GLU A 279 -1.41 -17.26 29.10
CA GLU A 279 -1.54 -16.51 30.36
C GLU A 279 -0.90 -17.24 31.56
N ALA A 280 -1.05 -18.56 31.62
CA ALA A 280 -0.42 -19.37 32.67
C ALA A 280 1.11 -19.39 32.54
N ASN A 281 1.62 -19.56 31.31
CA ASN A 281 3.06 -19.57 31.05
C ASN A 281 3.75 -18.22 31.33
N GLU A 282 3.05 -17.09 31.18
CA GLU A 282 3.58 -15.76 31.53
C GLU A 282 3.87 -15.61 33.03
N LYS A 283 3.15 -16.36 33.86
CA LYS A 283 3.27 -16.33 35.31
C LYS A 283 4.30 -17.35 35.82
N ASP A 284 4.87 -18.18 34.95
CA ASP A 284 5.86 -19.21 35.30
C ASP A 284 7.29 -18.66 35.17
N PRO A 285 8.05 -18.49 36.27
CA PRO A 285 9.43 -18.00 36.25
C PRO A 285 10.42 -18.91 35.52
N SER A 286 10.06 -20.17 35.29
CA SER A 286 10.86 -21.18 34.57
C SER A 286 10.43 -21.36 33.10
N GLY A 287 9.41 -20.61 32.67
CA GLY A 287 8.74 -20.78 31.40
C GLY A 287 9.46 -20.19 30.18
N LEU A 288 8.85 -20.44 29.02
CA LEU A 288 9.23 -19.88 27.71
C LEU A 288 9.30 -18.35 27.79
N GLN A 289 10.35 -17.74 27.24
CA GLN A 289 10.47 -16.28 27.24
C GLN A 289 9.41 -15.67 26.31
N ILE A 290 8.32 -15.18 26.90
CA ILE A 290 7.20 -14.58 26.19
C ILE A 290 7.51 -13.10 25.93
N ILE A 291 7.65 -12.73 24.66
CA ILE A 291 8.02 -11.37 24.23
C ILE A 291 6.83 -10.40 24.34
N ALA A 292 5.61 -10.88 24.07
CA ALA A 292 4.37 -10.10 24.14
C ALA A 292 3.39 -10.76 25.10
N THR A 293 2.71 -9.99 25.94
CA THR A 293 1.79 -10.54 26.95
C THR A 293 0.48 -11.03 26.32
N ALA A 294 -0.27 -11.88 27.03
CA ALA A 294 -1.51 -12.45 26.56
C ALA A 294 -2.54 -11.35 26.32
N GLN A 295 -2.55 -10.32 27.17
CA GLN A 295 -3.36 -9.12 26.94
C GLN A 295 -2.99 -8.44 25.61
N GLN A 296 -1.70 -8.34 25.25
CA GLN A 296 -1.29 -7.80 23.95
C GLN A 296 -1.77 -8.68 22.78
N TYR A 297 -1.76 -10.01 22.91
CA TYR A 297 -2.37 -10.91 21.93
C TYR A 297 -3.89 -10.66 21.79
N LYS A 298 -4.59 -10.41 22.90
CA LYS A 298 -6.03 -10.13 22.90
C LYS A 298 -6.36 -8.79 22.24
N LEU A 299 -5.56 -7.75 22.51
CA LEU A 299 -5.69 -6.45 21.85
C LEU A 299 -5.44 -6.57 20.34
N VAL A 300 -4.43 -7.32 19.91
CA VAL A 300 -4.18 -7.56 18.48
C VAL A 300 -5.27 -8.39 17.82
N ALA A 301 -5.88 -9.33 18.54
CA ALA A 301 -7.06 -10.04 18.04
C ALA A 301 -8.24 -9.08 17.78
N ALA A 302 -8.50 -8.14 18.69
CA ALA A 302 -9.49 -7.08 18.50
C ALA A 302 -9.17 -6.19 17.28
N LEU A 303 -7.90 -5.79 17.10
CA LEU A 303 -7.47 -5.05 15.90
C LEU A 303 -7.77 -5.84 14.61
N CYS A 304 -7.59 -7.16 14.62
CA CYS A 304 -7.90 -8.01 13.47
C CYS A 304 -9.41 -8.11 13.19
N MET A 305 -10.27 -7.99 14.20
CA MET A 305 -11.73 -7.92 14.04
C MET A 305 -12.21 -6.56 13.55
N LYS A 306 -11.46 -5.49 13.87
CA LYS A 306 -11.72 -4.16 13.33
C LYS A 306 -11.33 -4.04 11.85
N LEU A 307 -10.30 -4.74 11.37
CA LEU A 307 -9.84 -4.69 9.98
C LEU A 307 -10.93 -4.84 8.90
N PRO A 308 -11.85 -5.83 8.95
CA PRO A 308 -12.93 -5.96 7.96
C PRO A 308 -14.04 -4.91 8.09
N LEU A 309 -14.03 -4.10 9.16
CA LEU A 309 -15.08 -3.13 9.48
C LEU A 309 -14.57 -1.71 9.15
N PRO A 310 -15.03 -1.12 8.04
CA PRO A 310 -14.45 0.12 7.52
C PRO A 310 -14.78 1.34 8.40
N ASN A 311 -15.89 1.30 9.12
CA ASN A 311 -16.40 2.41 9.92
C ASN A 311 -16.20 2.13 11.42
N PRO A 312 -16.10 3.16 12.27
CA PRO A 312 -16.18 3.03 13.73
C PRO A 312 -17.41 2.24 14.17
N LEU A 313 -17.26 1.43 15.21
CA LEU A 313 -18.39 0.78 15.87
C LEU A 313 -18.88 1.63 17.04
N ARG A 314 -20.17 1.60 17.30
CA ARG A 314 -20.78 2.15 18.51
C ARG A 314 -21.61 1.09 19.20
N LYS A 315 -21.58 1.10 20.53
CA LYS A 315 -22.37 0.16 21.33
C LYS A 315 -23.79 0.69 21.50
N GLU A 316 -24.76 0.00 20.90
CA GLU A 316 -26.18 0.33 20.98
C GLU A 316 -27.00 -0.92 21.29
N ASN A 317 -27.81 -0.88 22.36
CA ASN A 317 -28.74 -1.95 22.74
C ASN A 317 -28.11 -3.36 22.80
N GLY A 318 -26.88 -3.47 23.31
CA GLY A 318 -26.16 -4.76 23.41
C GLY A 318 -25.52 -5.25 22.10
N ASN A 319 -25.48 -4.41 21.07
CA ASN A 319 -24.84 -4.69 19.79
C ASN A 319 -23.77 -3.64 19.49
N TRP A 320 -22.78 -4.05 18.71
CA TRP A 320 -21.89 -3.18 17.97
C TRP A 320 -22.54 -2.84 16.63
N VAL A 321 -22.79 -1.55 16.41
CA VAL A 321 -23.43 -1.02 15.22
C VAL A 321 -22.43 -0.15 14.46
N SER A 322 -22.42 -0.28 13.14
CA SER A 322 -21.63 0.56 12.26
C SER A 322 -22.43 0.91 11.01
N GLU A 323 -22.20 2.09 10.46
CA GLU A 323 -22.88 2.51 9.24
C GLU A 323 -22.54 1.56 8.08
N GLY A 324 -23.57 1.05 7.39
CA GLY A 324 -23.40 0.16 6.24
C GLY A 324 -23.00 -1.29 6.57
N ALA A 325 -23.04 -1.70 7.84
CA ALA A 325 -22.80 -3.08 8.27
C ALA A 325 -23.96 -3.60 9.14
N ASP A 326 -24.21 -4.91 9.06
CA ASP A 326 -25.18 -5.56 9.94
C ASP A 326 -24.74 -5.46 11.42
N PRO A 327 -25.64 -5.17 12.36
CA PRO A 327 -25.32 -5.17 13.78
C PRO A 327 -24.74 -6.50 14.24
N ILE A 328 -23.71 -6.45 15.09
CA ILE A 328 -23.06 -7.63 15.66
C ILE A 328 -23.34 -7.62 17.16
N SER A 329 -23.87 -8.70 17.72
CA SER A 329 -24.06 -8.75 19.18
C SER A 329 -22.72 -8.60 19.90
N CYS A 330 -22.70 -7.97 21.07
CA CYS A 330 -21.46 -7.85 21.85
C CYS A 330 -20.87 -9.24 22.16
N GLN A 331 -21.73 -10.23 22.42
CA GLN A 331 -21.33 -11.60 22.67
C GLN A 331 -20.65 -12.25 21.45
N ASP A 332 -21.21 -12.06 20.25
CA ASP A 332 -20.61 -12.62 19.03
C ASP A 332 -19.26 -11.98 18.72
N MET A 333 -19.12 -10.67 18.96
CA MET A 333 -17.83 -9.98 18.82
C MET A 333 -16.80 -10.52 19.82
N ASP A 334 -17.20 -10.73 21.08
CA ASP A 334 -16.32 -11.31 22.10
C ASP A 334 -15.86 -12.73 21.69
N ILE A 335 -16.78 -13.57 21.21
CA ILE A 335 -16.46 -14.90 20.68
C ILE A 335 -15.46 -14.82 19.53
N CYS A 336 -15.66 -13.89 18.58
CA CYS A 336 -14.73 -13.69 17.47
C CYS A 336 -13.32 -13.31 17.95
N ILE A 337 -13.22 -12.37 18.90
CA ILE A 337 -11.95 -11.95 19.49
C ILE A 337 -11.28 -13.12 20.23
N GLU A 338 -12.04 -13.91 20.98
CA GLU A 338 -11.52 -15.08 21.70
C GLU A 338 -10.99 -16.17 20.76
N ILE A 339 -11.70 -16.46 19.66
CA ILE A 339 -11.24 -17.43 18.64
C ILE A 339 -9.90 -16.99 18.06
N VAL A 340 -9.80 -15.72 17.67
CA VAL A 340 -8.57 -15.17 17.09
C VAL A 340 -7.44 -15.13 18.12
N ALA A 341 -7.71 -14.68 19.35
CA ALA A 341 -6.72 -14.66 20.43
C ALA A 341 -6.17 -16.07 20.73
N ASN A 342 -7.04 -17.10 20.73
CA ASN A 342 -6.61 -18.49 20.85
C ASN A 342 -5.73 -18.95 19.68
N SER A 343 -6.04 -18.53 18.45
CA SER A 343 -5.22 -18.86 17.29
C SER A 343 -3.81 -18.25 17.37
N LEU A 344 -3.71 -16.97 17.74
CA LEU A 344 -2.43 -16.27 17.86
C LEU A 344 -1.62 -16.76 19.07
N ALA A 345 -2.28 -17.06 20.19
CA ALA A 345 -1.65 -17.66 21.36
C ALA A 345 -1.10 -19.05 21.06
N ALA A 346 -1.81 -19.87 20.27
CA ALA A 346 -1.30 -21.16 19.81
C ALA A 346 -0.02 -21.00 18.99
N ASP A 347 0.02 -20.02 18.09
CA ASP A 347 1.19 -19.73 17.27
C ASP A 347 2.39 -19.31 18.14
N ALA A 348 2.16 -18.55 19.22
CA ALA A 348 3.18 -18.19 20.20
C ALA A 348 3.70 -19.38 21.00
N LEU A 349 2.79 -20.21 21.53
CA LEU A 349 3.13 -21.42 22.29
C LEU A 349 3.91 -22.44 21.44
N ASN A 350 3.56 -22.54 20.16
CA ASN A 350 4.25 -23.38 19.19
C ASN A 350 5.53 -22.74 18.63
N GLN A 351 5.89 -21.53 19.06
CA GLN A 351 7.06 -20.77 18.61
C GLN A 351 7.11 -20.63 17.08
N LEU A 352 5.97 -20.29 16.46
CA LEU A 352 5.90 -20.10 15.01
C LEU A 352 6.95 -19.09 14.54
N ILE A 353 7.82 -19.54 13.63
CA ILE A 353 8.85 -18.69 13.03
C ILE A 353 8.40 -18.30 11.62
N ILE A 354 8.18 -16.99 11.44
CA ILE A 354 8.02 -16.38 10.13
C ILE A 354 9.31 -15.61 9.86
N LYS A 355 10.20 -16.19 9.05
CA LYS A 355 11.42 -15.49 8.60
C LYS A 355 11.10 -14.67 7.36
N SER A 356 11.84 -13.62 7.10
CA SER A 356 11.84 -13.00 5.79
C SER A 356 13.15 -13.37 5.06
N ASP A 357 13.06 -13.85 3.82
CA ASP A 357 14.23 -14.28 3.04
C ASP A 357 15.11 -13.09 2.55
N GLY A 358 14.80 -11.86 2.96
CA GLY A 358 15.29 -10.63 2.35
C GLY A 358 16.32 -9.81 3.11
N THR A 359 16.79 -10.25 4.29
CA THR A 359 17.72 -9.48 5.14
C THR A 359 19.16 -9.38 4.59
N LYS A 360 19.34 -9.32 3.26
CA LYS A 360 20.65 -9.11 2.61
C LYS A 360 21.32 -7.78 2.95
N SER A 361 20.65 -6.87 3.66
CA SER A 361 21.20 -5.56 4.03
C SER A 361 20.81 -5.09 5.44
N GLY A 362 20.88 -5.99 6.43
CA GLY A 362 21.24 -5.61 7.80
C GLY A 362 20.19 -4.90 8.65
N LYS A 363 19.23 -5.68 9.18
CA LYS A 363 18.68 -5.59 10.56
C LYS A 363 17.85 -6.86 10.82
N ARG A 364 17.76 -7.30 12.08
CA ARG A 364 16.97 -8.50 12.45
C ARG A 364 15.50 -8.27 12.09
N ASP A 365 14.90 -9.23 11.39
CA ASP A 365 13.44 -9.33 11.33
C ASP A 365 12.87 -9.21 12.74
N THR A 366 11.90 -8.31 12.94
CA THR A 366 11.13 -8.24 14.18
C THR A 366 10.31 -9.53 14.26
N SER A 367 10.48 -10.38 15.26
CA SER A 367 9.69 -11.64 15.36
C SER A 367 8.19 -11.35 15.41
N LEU A 368 7.34 -12.34 15.08
CA LEU A 368 5.88 -12.18 15.15
C LEU A 368 5.42 -11.69 16.53
N SER A 369 5.97 -12.24 17.62
CA SER A 369 5.65 -11.78 18.97
C SER A 369 6.11 -10.34 19.24
N ALA A 370 7.28 -9.94 18.74
CA ALA A 370 7.72 -8.54 18.84
C ALA A 370 6.84 -7.60 18.00
N ALA A 371 6.32 -8.05 16.86
CA ALA A 371 5.34 -7.33 16.06
C ALA A 371 4.01 -7.16 16.81
N ILE A 372 3.51 -8.21 17.46
CA ILE A 372 2.29 -8.17 18.30
C ILE A 372 2.44 -7.19 19.44
N LYS A 373 3.55 -7.24 20.20
CA LYS A 373 3.85 -6.28 21.25
C LYS A 373 3.80 -4.85 20.73
N LYS A 374 4.47 -4.58 19.62
CA LYS A 374 4.55 -3.23 19.05
C LYS A 374 3.20 -2.73 18.51
N LEU A 375 2.41 -3.60 17.88
CA LEU A 375 1.06 -3.24 17.44
C LEU A 375 0.17 -2.89 18.62
N ALA A 376 0.19 -3.72 19.67
CA ALA A 376 -0.59 -3.46 20.88
C ALA A 376 -0.20 -2.12 21.49
N GLU A 377 1.10 -1.80 21.62
CA GLU A 377 1.59 -0.53 22.18
C GLU A 377 1.27 0.70 21.30
N GLN A 378 1.14 0.53 19.98
CA GLN A 378 0.88 1.63 19.04
C GLN A 378 -0.61 2.01 18.95
N ASN A 379 -1.51 1.07 19.22
CA ASN A 379 -2.96 1.24 19.10
C ASN A 379 -3.59 1.47 20.49
N PRO A 380 -4.91 1.75 20.59
CA PRO A 380 -5.56 1.88 21.89
C PRO A 380 -5.39 0.64 22.76
N GLN A 381 -5.43 0.84 24.09
CA GLN A 381 -5.06 -0.19 25.06
C GLN A 381 -6.27 -0.96 25.62
N THR A 382 -7.48 -0.66 25.12
CA THR A 382 -8.72 -1.37 25.48
C THR A 382 -9.44 -1.86 24.22
N ILE A 383 -10.23 -2.94 24.36
CA ILE A 383 -10.96 -3.54 23.23
C ILE A 383 -12.02 -2.57 22.71
N GLU A 384 -12.72 -1.90 23.62
CA GLU A 384 -13.76 -0.92 23.32
C GLU A 384 -13.20 0.23 22.48
N GLU A 385 -12.12 0.87 22.92
CA GLU A 385 -11.47 1.93 22.16
C GLU A 385 -10.98 1.44 20.79
N ILE A 386 -10.46 0.20 20.70
CA ILE A 386 -10.04 -0.41 19.42
C ILE A 386 -11.22 -0.56 18.44
N LEU A 387 -12.41 -0.89 18.92
CA LEU A 387 -13.58 -1.05 18.05
C LEU A 387 -14.16 0.31 17.61
N GLU A 388 -13.94 1.35 18.40
CA GLU A 388 -14.40 2.73 18.16
C GLU A 388 -13.47 3.57 17.26
N ILE A 389 -12.24 3.14 17.00
CA ILE A 389 -11.34 3.88 16.08
C ILE A 389 -11.85 3.82 14.64
N ASP A 390 -11.46 4.81 13.82
CA ASP A 390 -11.69 4.76 12.38
C ASP A 390 -10.91 3.59 11.76
N SER A 391 -9.61 3.49 12.05
CA SER A 391 -8.71 2.50 11.48
C SER A 391 -7.65 2.03 12.47
N PRO A 392 -7.36 0.72 12.52
CA PRO A 392 -6.13 0.19 13.11
C PRO A 392 -4.88 0.76 12.43
N ASP A 393 -3.82 0.97 13.20
CA ASP A 393 -2.53 1.43 12.70
C ASP A 393 -1.49 0.31 12.74
N PHE A 394 -1.25 -0.27 11.55
CA PHE A 394 -0.28 -1.35 11.33
C PHE A 394 1.08 -0.86 10.84
N ALA A 395 1.30 0.45 10.70
CA ALA A 395 2.52 0.98 10.08
C ALA A 395 3.78 0.48 10.81
N SER A 396 3.69 0.29 12.12
CA SER A 396 4.80 -0.02 13.01
C SER A 396 5.56 -1.32 12.71
N ILE A 397 4.97 -2.23 11.94
CA ILE A 397 5.47 -3.57 11.69
C ILE A 397 5.60 -3.86 10.19
N PRO A 398 6.46 -4.82 9.79
CA PRO A 398 6.52 -5.27 8.41
C PRO A 398 5.19 -5.85 7.89
N GLU A 399 4.87 -5.57 6.64
CA GLU A 399 3.65 -6.01 5.94
C GLU A 399 3.45 -7.53 5.96
N LEU A 400 4.55 -8.29 5.97
CA LEU A 400 4.54 -9.74 6.16
C LEU A 400 3.75 -10.17 7.40
N TYR A 401 3.91 -9.45 8.51
CA TYR A 401 3.26 -9.77 9.77
C TYR A 401 1.80 -9.28 9.82
N SER A 402 1.51 -8.08 9.32
CA SER A 402 0.12 -7.59 9.25
C SER A 402 -0.73 -8.47 8.32
N HIS A 403 -0.18 -8.88 7.17
CA HIS A 403 -0.84 -9.79 6.24
C HIS A 403 -1.03 -11.19 6.83
N TYR A 404 -0.02 -11.70 7.57
CA TYR A 404 -0.17 -12.94 8.32
C TYR A 404 -1.30 -12.87 9.33
N LEU A 405 -1.33 -11.83 10.19
CA LEU A 405 -2.35 -11.65 11.22
C LEU A 405 -3.76 -11.61 10.62
N ARG A 406 -3.93 -10.89 9.51
CA ARG A 406 -5.20 -10.85 8.76
C ARG A 406 -5.62 -12.24 8.27
N LYS A 407 -4.76 -12.92 7.50
CA LYS A 407 -5.09 -14.24 6.92
C LYS A 407 -5.26 -15.33 7.97
N ARG A 408 -4.50 -15.25 9.07
CA ARG A 408 -4.64 -16.13 10.23
C ARG A 408 -5.99 -15.96 10.92
N SER A 409 -6.45 -14.72 11.08
CA SER A 409 -7.75 -14.39 11.67
C SER A 409 -8.91 -14.85 10.78
N GLU A 410 -8.83 -14.58 9.46
CA GLU A 410 -9.79 -15.09 8.48
C GLU A 410 -9.92 -16.62 8.56
N TYR A 411 -8.78 -17.33 8.61
CA TYR A 411 -8.76 -18.79 8.75
C TYR A 411 -9.36 -19.28 10.07
N ALA A 412 -9.01 -18.65 11.20
CA ALA A 412 -9.48 -19.04 12.52
C ALA A 412 -11.01 -18.95 12.64
N LEU A 413 -11.61 -17.84 12.18
CA LEU A 413 -13.06 -17.66 12.18
C LEU A 413 -13.76 -18.61 11.20
N ALA A 414 -13.21 -18.80 10.01
CA ALA A 414 -13.77 -19.75 9.05
C ALA A 414 -13.76 -21.19 9.61
N LYS A 415 -12.74 -21.55 10.39
CA LYS A 415 -12.69 -22.84 11.10
C LYS A 415 -13.77 -22.93 12.18
N ALA A 416 -13.93 -21.91 13.01
CA ALA A 416 -14.98 -21.87 14.03
C ALA A 416 -16.40 -22.01 13.42
N ARG A 417 -16.68 -21.29 12.33
CA ARG A 417 -17.93 -21.42 11.55
C ARG A 417 -18.15 -22.85 11.04
N SER A 418 -17.09 -23.49 10.54
CA SER A 418 -17.17 -24.87 10.05
C SER A 418 -17.45 -25.90 11.15
N LEU A 419 -17.10 -25.59 12.39
CA LEU A 419 -17.34 -26.42 13.58
C LEU A 419 -18.70 -26.13 14.26
N GLY A 420 -19.38 -25.05 13.85
CA GLY A 420 -20.64 -24.61 14.47
C GLY A 420 -20.45 -23.73 15.71
N ASP A 421 -19.22 -23.31 16.00
CA ASP A 421 -18.88 -22.46 17.16
C ASP A 421 -19.22 -20.97 16.93
N LEU A 422 -19.52 -20.58 15.69
CA LEU A 422 -19.88 -19.21 15.29
C LEU A 422 -20.92 -19.25 14.17
N GLU A 423 -21.95 -18.41 14.26
CA GLU A 423 -22.95 -18.29 13.21
C GLU A 423 -22.36 -17.75 11.89
N ARG A 424 -22.94 -18.16 10.75
CA ARG A 424 -22.47 -17.73 9.42
C ARG A 424 -22.73 -16.25 9.12
N SER A 425 -23.72 -15.67 9.78
CA SER A 425 -24.16 -14.27 9.66
C SER A 425 -23.15 -13.29 10.29
N VAL A 426 -22.53 -13.66 11.41
CA VAL A 426 -21.57 -12.81 12.12
C VAL A 426 -20.37 -12.53 11.22
N LEU A 427 -20.10 -11.25 10.93
CA LEU A 427 -19.04 -10.82 10.00
C LEU A 427 -19.16 -11.50 8.62
N GLY A 428 -20.35 -11.46 8.02
CA GLY A 428 -20.67 -12.13 6.75
C GLY A 428 -19.80 -11.73 5.54
N SER A 429 -19.05 -10.63 5.63
CA SER A 429 -18.05 -10.23 4.62
C SER A 429 -16.78 -11.09 4.64
N MET A 430 -16.51 -11.82 5.73
CA MET A 430 -15.34 -12.69 5.87
C MET A 430 -15.58 -14.09 5.29
N PRO A 431 -14.52 -14.81 4.85
CA PRO A 431 -14.64 -16.14 4.26
C PRO A 431 -15.38 -17.15 5.15
N LEU A 432 -16.33 -17.90 4.56
CA LEU A 432 -17.18 -18.84 5.31
C LEU A 432 -16.51 -20.17 5.64
N THR A 433 -15.51 -20.58 4.86
CA THR A 433 -14.84 -21.89 5.02
C THR A 433 -13.32 -21.74 5.03
N PRO A 434 -12.59 -22.62 5.75
CA PRO A 434 -11.13 -22.62 5.73
C PRO A 434 -10.58 -22.75 4.30
N GLN A 435 -11.23 -23.58 3.47
CA GLN A 435 -10.86 -23.78 2.07
C GLN A 435 -10.95 -22.48 1.26
N ALA A 436 -11.99 -21.66 1.45
CA ALA A 436 -12.13 -20.37 0.77
C ALA A 436 -10.98 -19.41 1.13
N VAL A 437 -10.48 -19.44 2.37
CA VAL A 437 -9.30 -18.66 2.77
C VAL A 437 -8.07 -19.13 1.99
N ILE A 438 -7.85 -20.43 1.89
CA ILE A 438 -6.70 -21.01 1.18
C ILE A 438 -6.76 -20.74 -0.32
N GLU A 439 -7.95 -20.82 -0.92
CA GLU A 439 -8.19 -20.47 -2.32
C GLU A 439 -7.94 -18.98 -2.58
N SER A 440 -8.32 -18.10 -1.65
CA SER A 440 -8.02 -16.66 -1.76
C SER A 440 -6.52 -16.33 -1.74
N MET A 441 -5.69 -17.27 -1.30
CA MET A 441 -4.23 -17.14 -1.28
C MET A 441 -3.57 -17.76 -2.51
N GLN A 442 -4.31 -18.39 -3.43
CA GLN A 442 -3.73 -18.91 -4.66
C GLN A 442 -3.48 -17.80 -5.70
N PRO A 443 -2.39 -17.87 -6.49
CA PRO A 443 -2.19 -16.98 -7.61
C PRO A 443 -3.33 -17.12 -8.62
N ASN A 444 -3.91 -16.00 -9.04
CA ASN A 444 -4.90 -16.01 -10.11
C ASN A 444 -4.21 -16.15 -11.48
N PRO A 445 -4.60 -17.10 -12.35
CA PRO A 445 -3.99 -17.27 -13.66
C PRO A 445 -4.15 -16.06 -14.59
N ASN A 446 -5.17 -15.22 -14.35
CA ASN A 446 -5.44 -14.02 -15.14
C ASN A 446 -4.55 -12.83 -14.79
N THR A 447 -3.77 -12.91 -13.71
CA THR A 447 -2.90 -11.82 -13.24
C THR A 447 -1.97 -11.33 -14.34
N GLU A 448 -1.21 -12.22 -15.00
CA GLU A 448 -0.23 -11.76 -16.00
C GLU A 448 -0.90 -11.07 -17.18
N LYS A 449 -2.03 -11.62 -17.66
CA LYS A 449 -2.81 -11.05 -18.76
C LYS A 449 -3.25 -9.60 -18.48
N VAL A 450 -3.72 -9.34 -17.25
CA VAL A 450 -4.14 -7.98 -16.85
C VAL A 450 -2.93 -7.07 -16.68
N LEU A 451 -1.84 -7.55 -16.08
CA LEU A 451 -0.62 -6.75 -15.92
C LEU A 451 0.01 -6.37 -17.27
N GLU A 452 0.00 -7.27 -18.25
CA GLU A 452 0.43 -6.96 -19.62
C GLU A 452 -0.42 -5.85 -20.26
N TYR A 453 -1.73 -5.85 -20.03
CA TYR A 453 -2.61 -4.79 -20.47
C TYR A 453 -2.25 -3.44 -19.81
N ILE A 454 -2.08 -3.41 -18.48
CA ILE A 454 -1.75 -2.17 -17.75
C ILE A 454 -0.38 -1.62 -18.17
N ARG A 455 0.63 -2.48 -18.36
CA ARG A 455 1.96 -2.07 -18.84
C ARG A 455 1.95 -1.60 -20.30
N GLY A 456 1.02 -2.14 -21.09
CA GLY A 456 0.94 -1.92 -22.54
C GLY A 456 0.08 -0.73 -22.96
N ASN A 457 -0.44 0.06 -22.01
CA ASN A 457 -1.31 1.20 -22.29
C ASN A 457 -0.93 2.40 -21.42
N ASN A 458 -1.15 3.61 -21.96
CA ASN A 458 -1.10 4.84 -21.17
C ASN A 458 -2.30 4.95 -20.21
N LEU A 459 -2.19 5.79 -19.20
CA LEU A 459 -3.22 5.91 -18.16
C LEU A 459 -4.55 6.46 -18.69
N ASP A 460 -4.51 7.34 -19.70
CA ASP A 460 -5.73 7.85 -20.33
C ASP A 460 -6.54 6.72 -20.97
N LYS A 461 -5.91 5.85 -21.77
CA LYS A 461 -6.58 4.68 -22.37
C LYS A 461 -7.15 3.75 -21.31
N ILE A 462 -6.38 3.47 -20.25
CA ILE A 462 -6.84 2.61 -19.17
C ILE A 462 -8.07 3.24 -18.48
N SER A 463 -8.04 4.54 -18.24
CA SER A 463 -9.16 5.28 -17.65
C SER A 463 -10.40 5.22 -18.53
N ASP A 464 -10.25 5.52 -19.83
CA ASP A 464 -11.34 5.53 -20.80
C ASP A 464 -11.97 4.14 -20.94
N ASP A 465 -11.16 3.09 -20.99
CA ASP A 465 -11.64 1.70 -21.07
C ASP A 465 -12.43 1.32 -19.82
N ILE A 466 -11.93 1.66 -18.63
CA ILE A 466 -12.65 1.41 -17.38
C ILE A 466 -13.96 2.20 -17.36
N GLU A 467 -13.96 3.48 -17.73
CA GLU A 467 -15.17 4.30 -17.75
C GLU A 467 -16.22 3.77 -18.75
N CYS A 468 -15.78 3.22 -19.88
CA CYS A 468 -16.66 2.53 -20.82
C CYS A 468 -17.24 1.24 -20.22
N LEU A 469 -16.41 0.42 -19.57
CA LEU A 469 -16.85 -0.78 -18.86
C LEU A 469 -17.85 -0.45 -17.76
N GLU A 470 -17.63 0.61 -17.02
CA GLU A 470 -18.61 1.07 -16.06
C GLU A 470 -19.92 1.39 -16.77
N ARG A 471 -19.88 2.27 -17.78
CA ARG A 471 -21.08 2.81 -18.45
C ARG A 471 -22.00 1.71 -18.96
N ASP A 472 -21.41 0.75 -19.66
CA ASP A 472 -22.14 -0.38 -20.23
C ASP A 472 -22.76 -1.27 -19.14
N LEU A 473 -22.09 -1.43 -17.99
CA LEU A 473 -22.60 -2.21 -16.85
C LEU A 473 -23.80 -1.52 -16.20
N LYS A 474 -23.76 -0.19 -16.05
CA LYS A 474 -24.92 0.62 -15.64
C LYS A 474 -26.07 0.48 -16.63
N MET A 475 -25.79 0.56 -17.93
CA MET A 475 -26.82 0.42 -18.97
C MET A 475 -27.43 -0.99 -18.99
N MET A 476 -26.66 -2.03 -18.71
CA MET A 476 -27.15 -3.41 -18.56
C MET A 476 -28.11 -3.52 -17.36
N ARG A 477 -27.69 -3.06 -16.17
CA ARG A 477 -28.55 -3.09 -14.97
C ARG A 477 -29.85 -2.29 -15.15
N LEU A 478 -29.78 -1.14 -15.82
CA LEU A 478 -30.95 -0.34 -16.19
C LEU A 478 -31.93 -1.13 -17.06
N ARG A 479 -31.43 -1.85 -18.08
CA ARG A 479 -32.26 -2.69 -18.95
C ARG A 479 -32.89 -3.85 -18.18
N GLU A 480 -32.15 -4.44 -17.25
CA GLU A 480 -32.58 -5.58 -16.43
C GLU A 480 -33.45 -5.18 -15.23
N ARG A 481 -33.60 -3.87 -14.95
CA ARG A 481 -34.28 -3.34 -13.76
C ARG A 481 -33.72 -3.90 -12.46
N ALA A 482 -32.41 -4.13 -12.42
CA ALA A 482 -31.71 -4.68 -11.27
C ALA A 482 -31.30 -3.56 -10.29
N GLU A 483 -31.89 -3.55 -9.10
CA GLU A 483 -31.53 -2.61 -8.04
C GLU A 483 -30.40 -3.16 -7.14
N PRO A 484 -29.46 -2.31 -6.68
CA PRO A 484 -29.33 -0.89 -7.03
C PRO A 484 -28.83 -0.69 -8.47
N ILE A 485 -29.37 0.31 -9.18
CA ILE A 485 -28.97 0.62 -10.57
C ILE A 485 -27.52 1.14 -10.66
N GLU A 486 -27.08 1.94 -9.68
CA GLU A 486 -25.78 2.60 -9.68
C GLU A 486 -24.67 1.73 -9.07
N VAL A 487 -24.44 0.56 -9.66
CA VAL A 487 -23.34 -0.33 -9.27
C VAL A 487 -22.27 -0.29 -10.34
N GLY A 488 -21.10 0.21 -9.96
CA GLY A 488 -19.89 0.15 -10.77
C GLY A 488 -18.91 -0.92 -10.29
N LEU A 489 -18.15 -1.51 -11.21
CA LEU A 489 -17.13 -2.54 -10.91
C LEU A 489 -16.00 -1.98 -10.04
N ILE A 490 -15.50 -0.81 -10.43
CA ILE A 490 -14.31 -0.13 -9.94
C ILE A 490 -14.69 1.20 -9.26
N TYR A 491 -15.44 2.08 -9.95
CA TYR A 491 -15.72 3.44 -9.50
C TYR A 491 -17.11 3.64 -8.88
N GLN A 492 -17.94 2.60 -8.67
CA GLN A 492 -19.26 2.70 -8.01
C GLN A 492 -20.01 4.02 -8.33
N PHE A 493 -20.56 4.11 -9.55
CA PHE A 493 -21.36 5.21 -10.16
C PHE A 493 -21.90 6.37 -9.31
N VAL A 494 -21.03 7.15 -8.70
CA VAL A 494 -21.44 8.40 -8.05
C VAL A 494 -20.48 9.50 -8.53
N LYS A 495 -21.00 10.73 -8.59
CA LYS A 495 -20.59 11.83 -9.49
C LYS A 495 -19.15 11.69 -10.04
N PRO A 496 -18.96 11.65 -11.37
CA PRO A 496 -17.64 11.48 -11.98
C PRO A 496 -16.67 12.63 -11.71
N CYS A 497 -17.15 13.70 -11.07
CA CYS A 497 -16.39 14.90 -10.72
C CYS A 497 -16.10 14.91 -9.22
N LEU A 498 -14.85 15.19 -8.88
CA LEU A 498 -14.49 15.47 -7.50
C LEU A 498 -15.14 16.80 -7.09
N PRO A 499 -15.47 16.99 -5.79
CA PRO A 499 -15.91 18.28 -5.30
C PRO A 499 -14.90 19.35 -5.74
N SER A 500 -15.40 20.49 -6.23
CA SER A 500 -14.58 21.61 -6.71
C SER A 500 -13.57 22.03 -5.63
N ARG A 501 -12.32 22.28 -6.04
CA ARG A 501 -11.28 22.81 -5.14
C ARG A 501 -11.73 24.19 -4.64
N ILE A 502 -11.31 24.58 -3.44
CA ILE A 502 -11.34 25.98 -3.05
C ILE A 502 -10.31 26.67 -3.96
N GLU A 503 -10.79 27.56 -4.83
CA GLU A 503 -9.94 28.37 -5.72
C GLU A 503 -9.14 29.42 -4.94
#